data_AF-A0A4W5PJY8-F1
#
_entry.id   AF-A0A4W5PJY8-F1
#
_cell.length_a   1.000
_cell.length_b   1.000
_cell.length_c   1.000
_cell.angle_alpha   90.00
_cell.angle_beta   90.00
_cell.angle_gamma   90.00
#
_symmetry.space_group_name_H-M   'P 1'
#
loop_
_entity.id
_entity.type
_entity.pdbx_description
1 polymer ?
#
loop_
_entity_poly.entity_id
_entity_poly.type
_entity_poly.pdbx_seq_one_letter_code
_entity_poly.pdbx_strand_id
1 'polypeptide(L)'
;MYPLMFTLTAFLLCIPDSFGKTVSGVFKSDAAREQNGQYITKFMYNGGSGLVVCRLENVPLATEKESRLLFFPEMEDGFDIDNLSCHDRLSKAQLSIRLSEEEHNQSIPHLHSPTTWMALYADRYTCGEGGIIPAHGDLTFTILLFNPDSAGNPLEHFSAEEAGQYIL
;
A
#
# COMPACT_ATOMS: atom_id res chain seq x y z
N MET A 1 -56.52 27.45 0.87
CA MET A 1 -55.56 27.33 -0.25
C MET A 1 -54.17 27.19 0.37
N TYR A 2 -53.47 26.09 0.08
CA TYR A 2 -52.28 25.58 0.78
C TYR A 2 -51.08 26.53 0.74
N PRO A 3 -50.27 26.65 1.82
CA PRO A 3 -48.95 27.24 1.71
C PRO A 3 -47.97 26.24 1.08
N LEU A 4 -47.28 26.69 0.04
CA LEU A 4 -46.26 25.94 -0.71
C LEU A 4 -45.03 25.75 0.21
N MET A 5 -44.77 24.51 0.65
CA MET A 5 -43.56 24.15 1.39
C MET A 5 -42.37 24.13 0.42
N PHE A 6 -41.38 25.00 0.65
CA PHE A 6 -40.07 24.90 0.00
C PHE A 6 -39.29 23.75 0.63
N THR A 7 -39.18 22.62 -0.05
CA THR A 7 -38.27 21.54 0.33
C THR A 7 -36.85 21.89 -0.12
N LEU A 8 -36.01 22.30 0.83
CA LEU A 8 -34.58 22.46 0.63
C LEU A 8 -33.93 21.07 0.61
N THR A 9 -33.66 20.53 -0.57
CA THR A 9 -32.89 19.29 -0.74
C THR A 9 -31.40 19.59 -0.48
N ALA A 10 -30.94 19.29 0.73
CA ALA A 10 -29.52 19.29 1.04
C ALA A 10 -28.86 18.10 0.31
N PHE A 11 -28.12 18.38 -0.76
CA PHE A 11 -27.13 17.44 -1.28
C PHE A 11 -26.00 17.39 -0.25
N LEU A 12 -25.98 16.38 0.61
CA LEU A 12 -24.76 16.00 1.32
C LEU A 12 -23.75 15.57 0.25
N LEU A 13 -22.82 16.46 -0.08
CA LEU A 13 -21.57 16.07 -0.71
C LEU A 13 -20.90 15.12 0.27
N CYS A 14 -20.92 13.82 -0.03
CA CYS A 14 -20.02 12.87 0.63
C CYS A 14 -18.61 13.39 0.36
N ILE A 15 -18.02 14.05 1.36
CA ILE A 15 -16.58 14.32 1.35
C ILE A 15 -15.94 12.93 1.26
N PRO A 16 -15.03 12.68 0.31
CA PRO A 16 -14.32 11.42 0.30
C PRO A 16 -13.58 11.31 1.62
N ASP A 17 -14.06 10.44 2.50
CA ASP A 17 -13.35 10.08 3.71
C ASP A 17 -11.93 9.71 3.27
N SER A 18 -10.96 10.36 3.90
CA SER A 18 -9.56 10.08 3.65
C SER A 18 -9.26 8.68 4.19
N PHE A 19 -9.32 7.69 3.31
CA PHE A 19 -9.11 6.30 3.69
C PHE A 19 -7.61 6.03 3.89
N GLY A 20 -7.28 5.42 5.02
CA GLY A 20 -5.98 4.81 5.29
C GLY A 20 -6.13 3.32 5.57
N LYS A 21 -5.05 2.56 5.46
CA LYS A 21 -5.00 1.14 5.79
C LYS A 21 -3.69 0.80 6.48
N THR A 22 -3.77 0.08 7.61
CA THR A 22 -2.61 -0.50 8.28
C THR A 22 -2.63 -2.02 8.11
N VAL A 23 -1.50 -2.60 7.77
CA VAL A 23 -1.29 -4.05 7.62
C VAL A 23 -0.01 -4.43 8.33
N SER A 24 -0.11 -5.33 9.29
CA SER A 24 1.05 -5.91 9.98
C SER A 24 1.14 -7.40 9.69
N GLY A 25 2.34 -7.92 9.69
CA GLY A 25 2.56 -9.32 9.40
C GLY A 25 4.03 -9.66 9.33
N VAL A 26 4.31 -10.71 8.57
CA VAL A 26 5.62 -11.33 8.50
C VAL A 26 5.97 -11.62 7.05
N PHE A 27 7.12 -11.15 6.61
CA PHE A 27 7.69 -11.47 5.31
C PHE A 27 8.44 -12.79 5.37
N LYS A 28 8.10 -13.69 4.45
CA LYS A 28 8.67 -15.03 4.38
C LYS A 28 9.18 -15.35 3.00
N SER A 29 10.44 -15.77 2.95
CA SER A 29 11.15 -16.07 1.71
C SER A 29 10.58 -17.31 1.00
N ASP A 30 10.08 -18.29 1.76
CA ASP A 30 9.43 -19.50 1.26
C ASP A 30 8.09 -19.19 0.60
N ALA A 31 7.21 -18.43 1.28
CA ALA A 31 5.93 -17.98 0.73
C ALA A 31 6.15 -17.10 -0.51
N ALA A 32 7.15 -16.22 -0.48
CA ALA A 32 7.50 -15.42 -1.64
C ALA A 32 7.94 -16.31 -2.81
N ARG A 33 8.75 -17.34 -2.56
CA ARG A 33 9.18 -18.26 -3.61
C ARG A 33 8.04 -19.09 -4.20
N GLU A 34 7.19 -19.66 -3.35
CA GLU A 34 6.07 -20.50 -3.78
C GLU A 34 5.04 -19.72 -4.62
N GLN A 35 4.91 -18.43 -4.35
CA GLN A 35 3.88 -17.58 -4.95
C GLN A 35 4.41 -16.59 -5.98
N ASN A 36 5.70 -16.67 -6.37
CA ASN A 36 6.37 -15.66 -7.22
C ASN A 36 6.19 -14.23 -6.69
N GLY A 37 6.39 -14.05 -5.39
CA GLY A 37 6.12 -12.86 -4.59
C GLY A 37 5.01 -13.11 -3.57
N GLN A 38 5.27 -12.79 -2.29
CA GLN A 38 4.29 -12.97 -1.22
C GLN A 38 3.26 -11.84 -1.29
N TYR A 39 1.97 -12.18 -1.39
CA TYR A 39 0.91 -11.18 -1.33
C TYR A 39 0.82 -10.54 0.06
N ILE A 40 0.79 -9.21 0.09
CA ILE A 40 0.65 -8.43 1.33
C ILE A 40 -0.73 -7.78 1.41
N THR A 41 -1.09 -6.97 0.42
CA THR A 41 -2.34 -6.21 0.47
C THR A 41 -2.67 -5.56 -0.88
N LYS A 42 -3.93 -5.16 -1.06
CA LYS A 42 -4.40 -4.18 -2.04
C LYS A 42 -4.93 -2.93 -1.34
N PHE A 43 -4.76 -1.78 -1.98
CA PHE A 43 -5.27 -0.49 -1.52
C PHE A 43 -5.55 0.45 -2.71
N MET A 44 -6.68 1.16 -2.66
CA MET A 44 -7.09 2.12 -3.69
C MET A 44 -6.48 3.49 -3.38
N TYR A 45 -5.59 3.97 -4.26
CA TYR A 45 -5.06 5.32 -4.19
C TYR A 45 -5.87 6.25 -5.09
N ASN A 46 -6.27 7.43 -4.59
CA ASN A 46 -7.18 8.35 -5.28
C ASN A 46 -6.51 9.17 -6.41
N GLY A 47 -5.34 8.76 -6.90
CA GLY A 47 -4.57 9.45 -7.93
C GLY A 47 -3.69 10.61 -7.43
N GLY A 48 -3.91 11.13 -6.21
CA GLY A 48 -3.11 12.21 -5.61
C GLY A 48 -1.80 11.76 -4.94
N SER A 49 -1.28 12.57 -4.01
CA SER A 49 -0.05 12.34 -3.23
C SER A 49 -0.20 11.24 -2.17
N GLY A 50 -0.58 10.02 -2.59
CA GLY A 50 -0.66 8.87 -1.71
C GLY A 50 0.70 8.53 -1.08
N LEU A 51 0.68 8.01 0.14
CA LEU A 51 1.89 7.67 0.89
C LEU A 51 1.83 6.21 1.33
N VAL A 52 2.96 5.53 1.21
CA VAL A 52 3.21 4.29 1.95
C VAL A 52 4.34 4.51 2.96
N VAL A 53 4.10 4.02 4.17
CA VAL A 53 5.07 3.94 5.26
C VAL A 53 5.29 2.46 5.56
N CYS A 54 6.51 1.97 5.49
CA CYS A 54 6.85 0.59 5.83
C CYS A 54 7.84 0.57 6.99
N ARG A 55 7.48 -0.12 8.07
CA ARG A 55 8.28 -0.29 9.29
C ARG A 55 8.75 -1.72 9.43
N LEU A 56 10.01 -1.90 9.83
CA LEU A 56 10.68 -3.20 9.97
C LEU A 56 11.28 -3.36 11.36
N GLU A 57 11.16 -4.54 11.93
CA GLU A 57 11.77 -4.83 13.24
C GLU A 57 13.23 -5.30 13.13
N ASN A 58 13.67 -5.80 11.97
CA ASN A 58 15.01 -6.36 11.78
C ASN A 58 15.64 -5.94 10.44
N VAL A 59 16.15 -4.70 10.42
CA VAL A 59 16.79 -4.10 9.25
C VAL A 59 18.03 -4.86 8.73
N PRO A 60 18.93 -5.38 9.60
CA PRO A 60 20.08 -6.18 9.13
C PRO A 60 19.64 -7.41 8.33
N LEU A 61 18.62 -8.12 8.81
CA LEU A 61 18.07 -9.29 8.12
C LEU A 61 17.39 -8.93 6.80
N ALA A 62 16.65 -7.82 6.76
CA ALA A 62 16.02 -7.31 5.54
C ALA A 62 17.08 -6.97 4.47
N THR A 63 18.19 -6.35 4.90
CA THR A 63 19.31 -6.00 4.03
C THR A 63 20.02 -7.25 3.52
N GLU A 64 20.28 -8.23 4.38
CA GLU A 64 20.91 -9.50 4.00
C GLU A 64 20.08 -10.24 2.93
N LYS A 65 18.75 -10.24 3.08
CA LYS A 65 17.84 -10.87 2.12
C LYS A 65 17.66 -10.07 0.82
N GLU A 66 18.14 -8.83 0.75
CA GLU A 66 17.80 -7.87 -0.31
C GLU A 66 16.28 -7.72 -0.45
N SER A 67 15.62 -7.61 0.70
CA SER A 67 14.16 -7.50 0.82
C SER A 67 13.62 -6.27 0.11
N ARG A 68 12.51 -6.45 -0.60
CA ARG A 68 11.84 -5.42 -1.40
C ARG A 68 10.33 -5.51 -1.22
N LEU A 69 9.69 -4.36 -1.14
CA LEU A 69 8.24 -4.21 -1.26
C LEU A 69 7.92 -3.65 -2.65
N LEU A 70 7.18 -4.43 -3.43
CA LEU A 70 6.87 -4.17 -4.84
C LEU A 70 5.41 -3.77 -4.99
N PHE A 71 5.15 -2.74 -5.79
CA PHE A 71 3.83 -2.17 -6.00
C PHE A 71 3.44 -2.22 -7.47
N PHE A 72 2.25 -2.77 -7.72
CA PHE A 72 1.69 -2.97 -9.04
C PHE A 72 0.33 -2.26 -9.12
N PRO A 73 0.13 -1.30 -10.03
CA PRO A 73 -1.21 -0.79 -10.31
C PRO A 73 -2.02 -1.88 -11.01
N GLU A 74 -3.27 -2.06 -10.60
CA GLU A 74 -4.23 -2.89 -11.30
C GLU A 74 -4.70 -2.12 -12.54
N MET A 75 -4.32 -2.59 -13.73
CA MET A 75 -4.69 -1.95 -15.00
C MET A 75 -6.00 -2.53 -15.55
N GLU A 76 -6.79 -1.70 -16.26
CA GLU A 76 -8.12 -2.06 -16.79
C GLU A 76 -8.11 -3.23 -17.78
N ASP A 77 -6.99 -3.42 -18.49
CA ASP A 77 -6.79 -4.50 -19.46
C ASP A 77 -6.37 -5.83 -18.79
N GLY A 78 -6.29 -5.87 -17.46
CA GLY A 78 -6.11 -7.10 -16.70
C GLY A 78 -4.80 -7.81 -17.04
N PHE A 79 -3.71 -7.05 -17.20
CA PHE A 79 -2.38 -7.59 -17.50
C PHE A 79 -2.13 -8.85 -16.67
N ASP A 80 -2.05 -9.99 -17.35
CA ASP A 80 -2.03 -11.31 -16.75
C ASP A 80 -0.65 -11.60 -16.15
N ILE A 81 -0.43 -10.98 -14.99
CA ILE A 81 0.77 -11.09 -14.20
C ILE A 81 0.99 -12.52 -13.69
N ASP A 82 -0.06 -13.34 -13.67
CA ASP A 82 -0.04 -14.69 -13.10
C ASP A 82 0.54 -15.72 -14.09
N ASN A 83 0.57 -15.41 -15.39
CA ASN A 83 1.17 -16.24 -16.43
C ASN A 83 2.64 -15.89 -16.76
N LEU A 84 3.23 -14.94 -16.04
CA LEU A 84 4.63 -14.54 -16.24
C LEU A 84 5.60 -15.45 -15.47
N SER A 85 6.84 -15.54 -15.97
CA SER A 85 7.94 -16.08 -15.18
C SER A 85 8.14 -15.26 -13.90
N CYS A 86 8.72 -15.83 -12.85
CA CYS A 86 8.94 -15.11 -11.60
C CYS A 86 9.68 -13.78 -11.82
N HIS A 87 10.79 -13.80 -12.57
CA HIS A 87 11.56 -12.60 -12.86
C HIS A 87 10.78 -11.56 -13.65
N ASP A 88 10.05 -11.99 -14.69
CA ASP A 88 9.22 -11.09 -15.49
C ASP A 88 8.12 -10.47 -14.63
N ARG A 89 7.44 -11.26 -13.81
CA ARG A 89 6.43 -10.80 -12.86
C ARG A 89 6.97 -9.71 -11.94
N LEU A 90 8.07 -9.96 -11.24
CA LEU A 90 8.65 -8.97 -10.32
C LEU A 90 9.15 -7.71 -11.04
N SER A 91 9.60 -7.84 -12.30
CA SER A 91 10.08 -6.69 -13.10
C SER A 91 8.98 -5.71 -13.51
N LYS A 92 7.70 -6.12 -13.44
CA LYS A 92 6.54 -5.29 -13.80
C LYS A 92 6.11 -4.34 -12.68
N ALA A 93 6.73 -4.41 -11.51
CA ALA A 93 6.44 -3.50 -10.41
C ALA A 93 6.71 -2.06 -10.86
N GLN A 94 5.72 -1.17 -10.73
CA GLN A 94 5.89 0.23 -11.08
C GLN A 94 6.66 0.99 -9.98
N LEU A 95 6.57 0.50 -8.74
CA LEU A 95 7.34 1.01 -7.62
C LEU A 95 8.01 -0.16 -6.88
N SER A 96 9.28 0.00 -6.52
CA SER A 96 10.07 -0.98 -5.79
C SER A 96 10.80 -0.28 -4.65
N ILE A 97 10.42 -0.59 -3.42
CA ILE A 97 11.03 -0.03 -2.20
C ILE A 97 12.03 -1.06 -1.67
N ARG A 98 13.29 -0.67 -1.51
CA ARG A 98 14.30 -1.50 -0.85
C ARG A 98 14.15 -1.36 0.65
N LEU A 99 14.07 -2.50 1.34
CA LEU A 99 13.80 -2.55 2.78
C LEU A 99 15.14 -2.59 3.54
N SER A 100 15.74 -1.43 3.75
CA SER A 100 17.09 -1.27 4.33
C SER A 100 17.18 -0.28 5.50
N GLU A 101 16.03 0.14 6.05
CA GLU A 101 15.91 1.13 7.14
C GLU A 101 14.73 0.72 8.02
N GLU A 102 14.67 1.25 9.24
CA GLU A 102 13.61 0.91 10.21
C GLU A 102 12.25 1.41 9.74
N GLU A 103 12.20 2.58 9.10
CA GLU A 103 11.02 3.17 8.49
C GLU A 103 11.34 3.66 7.07
N HIS A 104 10.53 3.27 6.09
CA HIS A 104 10.60 3.71 4.70
C HIS A 104 9.35 4.49 4.36
N ASN A 105 9.52 5.74 3.95
CA ASN A 105 8.44 6.61 3.51
C ASN A 105 8.55 6.82 2.01
N GLN A 106 7.50 6.45 1.27
CA GLN A 106 7.51 6.51 -0.18
C GLN A 106 6.17 7.03 -0.69
N SER A 107 6.21 8.10 -1.49
CA SER A 107 5.04 8.57 -2.21
C SER A 107 4.71 7.61 -3.36
N ILE A 108 3.42 7.36 -3.56
CA ILE A 108 2.92 6.57 -4.67
C ILE A 108 2.96 7.42 -5.95
N PRO A 109 3.40 6.85 -7.09
CA PRO A 109 3.34 7.53 -8.37
C PRO A 109 1.93 8.03 -8.67
N HIS A 110 1.82 9.31 -9.02
CA HIS A 110 0.55 9.94 -9.36
C HIS A 110 -0.04 9.30 -10.63
N LEU A 111 -1.28 8.82 -10.54
CA LEU A 111 -2.07 8.32 -11.67
C LEU A 111 -3.30 9.20 -11.88
N HIS A 112 -3.77 9.31 -13.12
CA HIS A 112 -4.86 10.23 -13.48
C HIS A 112 -6.23 9.86 -12.88
N SER A 113 -6.40 8.62 -12.44
CA SER A 113 -7.64 8.10 -11.87
C SER A 113 -7.33 7.31 -10.60
N PRO A 114 -8.32 7.20 -9.68
CA PRO A 114 -8.23 6.27 -8.57
C PRO A 114 -7.87 4.87 -9.07
N THR A 115 -6.80 4.30 -8.54
CA THR A 115 -6.24 3.03 -9.00
C THR A 115 -5.99 2.13 -7.82
N THR A 116 -6.37 0.85 -7.91
CA THR A 116 -6.00 -0.15 -6.91
C THR A 116 -4.56 -0.55 -7.13
N TRP A 117 -3.76 -0.49 -6.07
CA TRP A 117 -2.39 -0.96 -6.06
C TRP A 117 -2.27 -2.23 -5.23
N MET A 118 -1.62 -3.24 -5.80
CA MET A 118 -1.24 -4.47 -5.11
C MET A 118 0.20 -4.37 -4.61
N ALA A 119 0.42 -4.70 -3.35
CA ALA A 119 1.74 -4.79 -2.73
C ALA A 119 2.16 -6.26 -2.57
N LEU A 120 3.34 -6.61 -3.07
CA LEU A 120 3.98 -7.91 -2.91
C LEU A 120 5.33 -7.76 -2.22
N TYR A 121 5.69 -8.71 -1.36
CA TYR A 121 7.04 -8.86 -0.85
C TYR A 121 7.87 -9.79 -1.74
N ALA A 122 9.12 -9.42 -1.98
CA ALA A 122 10.11 -10.26 -2.63
C ALA A 122 11.51 -10.03 -2.04
N ASP A 123 12.37 -11.01 -2.19
CA ASP A 123 13.77 -10.99 -1.78
C ASP A 123 14.65 -11.75 -2.78
N ARG A 124 15.95 -11.85 -2.51
CA ARG A 124 16.88 -12.54 -3.41
C ARG A 124 16.59 -14.03 -3.60
N TYR A 125 15.78 -14.63 -2.74
CA TYR A 125 15.43 -16.06 -2.81
C TYR A 125 14.12 -16.31 -3.56
N THR A 126 13.33 -15.27 -3.81
CA THR A 126 11.98 -15.37 -4.38
C THR A 126 11.96 -16.08 -5.73
N CYS A 127 12.89 -15.79 -6.64
CA CYS A 127 12.97 -16.47 -7.95
C CYS A 127 14.06 -17.55 -8.00
N GLY A 128 14.60 -17.98 -6.85
CA GLY A 128 15.68 -18.97 -6.81
C GLY A 128 15.19 -20.36 -7.20
N GLU A 129 15.63 -20.87 -8.36
CA GLU A 129 15.32 -22.23 -8.82
C GLU A 129 16.10 -23.27 -7.99
N GLY A 130 15.39 -24.12 -7.24
CA GLY A 130 15.97 -25.32 -6.60
C GLY A 130 17.01 -25.08 -5.49
N GLY A 131 17.34 -23.83 -5.16
CA GLY A 131 18.26 -23.47 -4.09
C GLY A 131 17.66 -23.66 -2.70
N ILE A 132 18.49 -24.03 -1.72
CA ILE A 132 18.09 -24.02 -0.31
C ILE A 132 17.92 -22.56 0.10
N ILE A 133 16.72 -22.17 0.53
CA ILE A 133 16.54 -20.93 1.28
C ILE A 133 17.19 -21.21 2.64
N PRO A 134 18.29 -20.53 3.01
CA PRO A 134 18.86 -20.77 4.32
C PRO A 134 17.80 -20.43 5.36
N ALA A 135 17.86 -21.07 6.54
CA ALA A 135 16.93 -20.81 7.64
C ALA A 135 17.15 -19.40 8.23
N HIS A 136 16.93 -18.38 7.41
CA HIS A 136 16.85 -17.00 7.81
C HIS A 136 15.50 -16.82 8.47
N GLY A 137 15.47 -16.18 9.63
CA GLY A 137 14.23 -15.89 10.34
C GLY A 137 13.24 -15.13 9.47
N ASP A 138 11.97 -15.15 9.86
CA ASP A 138 10.98 -14.32 9.20
C ASP A 138 11.13 -12.85 9.62
N LEU A 139 10.72 -11.92 8.77
CA LEU A 139 10.87 -10.48 9.00
C LEU A 139 9.53 -9.82 9.32
N THR A 140 9.34 -9.37 10.56
CA THR A 140 8.12 -8.65 10.96
C THR A 140 8.06 -7.27 10.32
N PHE A 141 6.86 -6.89 9.86
CA PHE A 141 6.62 -5.58 9.27
C PHE A 141 5.30 -4.96 9.74
N THR A 142 5.22 -3.64 9.60
CA THR A 142 3.97 -2.87 9.59
C THR A 142 3.98 -1.91 8.41
N ILE A 143 2.94 -1.96 7.59
CA ILE A 143 2.74 -1.09 6.43
C ILE A 143 1.52 -0.21 6.67
N LEU A 144 1.67 1.09 6.51
CA LEU A 144 0.60 2.07 6.52
C LEU A 144 0.47 2.66 5.13
N LEU A 145 -0.76 2.73 4.62
CA LEU A 145 -1.12 3.17 3.27
C LEU A 145 -2.12 4.31 3.43
N PHE A 146 -1.83 5.46 2.85
CA PHE A 146 -2.62 6.68 3.07
C PHE A 146 -3.00 7.33 1.75
N ASN A 147 -4.28 7.70 1.62
CA ASN A 147 -4.70 8.72 0.67
C ASN A 147 -4.55 10.11 1.30
N PRO A 148 -4.20 11.15 0.53
CA PRO A 148 -4.19 12.50 1.05
C PRO A 148 -5.60 12.97 1.48
N ASP A 149 -5.64 13.88 2.45
CA ASP A 149 -6.82 14.67 2.80
C ASP A 149 -7.22 15.65 1.67
N SER A 150 -8.26 16.45 1.89
CA SER A 150 -8.71 17.46 0.93
C SER A 150 -7.68 18.58 0.67
N ALA A 151 -6.70 18.76 1.55
CA ALA A 151 -5.60 19.72 1.40
C ALA A 151 -4.35 19.10 0.75
N GLY A 152 -4.36 17.79 0.47
CA GLY A 152 -3.24 17.08 -0.14
C GLY A 152 -2.30 16.41 0.86
N ASN A 153 -2.60 16.42 2.17
CA ASN A 153 -1.74 15.86 3.22
C ASN A 153 -2.12 14.40 3.53
N PRO A 154 -1.20 13.43 3.37
CA PRO A 154 -1.47 12.01 3.63
C PRO A 154 -1.27 11.57 5.08
N LEU A 155 -0.88 12.48 5.98
CA LEU A 155 -0.61 12.16 7.39
C LEU A 155 -1.54 12.89 8.37
N GLU A 156 -2.19 13.97 7.94
CA GLU A 156 -3.14 14.72 8.76
C GLU A 156 -4.56 14.24 8.48
N HIS A 157 -4.90 13.10 9.09
CA HIS A 157 -6.27 12.63 9.16
C HIS A 157 -6.77 12.90 10.58
N PHE A 158 -7.19 14.12 10.85
CA PHE A 158 -7.95 14.38 12.07
C PHE A 158 -9.22 13.54 11.98
N SER A 159 -9.36 12.56 12.88
CA SER A 159 -10.64 11.94 13.15
C SER A 159 -11.65 13.05 13.45
N ALA A 160 -12.90 12.91 13.01
CA ALA A 160 -13.96 13.88 13.30
C ALA A 160 -14.21 14.14 14.80
N GLU A 161 -13.55 13.39 15.70
CA GLU A 161 -13.54 13.57 17.15
C GLU A 161 -12.56 14.66 17.66
N GLU A 162 -11.65 15.16 16.82
CA GLU A 162 -10.69 16.23 17.16
C GLU A 162 -11.01 17.57 16.49
N ALA A 163 -12.28 17.81 16.14
CA ALA A 163 -12.80 19.17 16.02
C ALA A 163 -12.93 19.75 17.44
N GLY A 164 -11.81 20.21 18.00
CA GLY A 164 -11.72 20.89 19.28
C GLY A 164 -12.63 22.12 19.31
N GLN A 165 -13.89 21.91 19.67
CA GLN A 165 -14.82 22.95 20.03
C GLN A 165 -14.50 23.42 21.46
N TYR A 166 -13.43 24.20 21.60
CA TYR A 166 -13.29 25.07 22.76
C TYR A 166 -14.31 26.20 22.61
N ILE A 167 -15.52 25.96 23.11
CA ILE A 167 -16.46 27.05 23.41
C ILE A 167 -15.95 27.67 24.72
N LEU A 168 -15.35 28.86 24.62
CA LEU A 168 -15.35 29.83 25.71
C LEU A 168 -16.66 30.63 25.66
#